data_AF-K9FNG4-F1
#
_entry.id   AF-K9FNG4-F1
#
_cell.length_a   1.000
_cell.length_b   1.000
_cell.length_c   1.000
_cell.angle_alpha   90.00
_cell.angle_beta   90.00
_cell.angle_gamma   90.00
#
_symmetry.space_group_name_H-M   'P 1'
#
loop_
_entity.id
_entity.type
_entity.pdbx_description
1 polymer ?
#
loop_
_entity_poly.entity_id
_entity_poly.type
_entity_poly.pdbx_seq_one_letter_code
_entity_poly.pdbx_strand_id
1 'polypeptide(L)'
;MFSTWFPQRSIQMLLLLTFWSLTSLVAASTPTSFCKCTCFSNSTIIPLNPAKSETSSGIDHVLRFYERDSLSSKVEHTDEYTKRAQKYRSLNCNDCNRKFCLDYELPTCKGAKEDDVYTTCFRK
;
A
#
# COMPACT_ATOMS: atom_id res chain seq x y z
N MET A 1 60.89 12.51 -6.20
CA MET A 1 59.48 12.89 -6.01
C MET A 1 58.60 12.18 -7.04
N PHE A 2 58.33 10.88 -6.89
CA PHE A 2 57.44 10.14 -7.82
C PHE A 2 56.54 9.10 -7.14
N SER A 3 56.41 9.12 -5.82
CA SER A 3 55.70 8.06 -5.09
C SER A 3 54.26 8.41 -4.68
N THR A 4 53.75 9.60 -5.01
CA THR A 4 52.38 10.01 -4.64
C THR A 4 51.37 9.92 -5.80
N TRP A 5 51.80 9.62 -7.03
CA TRP A 5 50.92 9.57 -8.21
C TRP A 5 50.04 8.30 -8.28
N PHE A 6 50.57 7.16 -7.82
CA PHE A 6 49.85 5.89 -7.77
C PHE A 6 48.77 5.80 -6.67
N PRO A 7 49.00 6.23 -5.41
CA PRO A 7 47.97 6.16 -4.38
C PRO A 7 46.80 7.11 -4.66
N GLN A 8 47.04 8.25 -5.33
CA GLN A 8 46.02 9.23 -5.69
C GLN A 8 44.91 8.64 -6.57
N ARG A 9 45.28 7.87 -7.59
CA ARG A 9 44.32 7.24 -8.52
C ARG A 9 43.58 6.07 -7.89
N SER A 10 44.26 5.28 -7.06
CA SER A 10 43.63 4.18 -6.32
C SER A 10 42.61 4.68 -5.30
N ILE A 11 42.97 5.75 -4.54
CA ILE A 11 42.06 6.39 -3.58
C ILE A 11 40.86 7.03 -4.29
N GLN A 12 41.06 7.70 -5.44
CA GLN A 12 39.93 8.22 -6.21
C GLN A 12 39.00 7.11 -6.71
N MET A 13 39.53 6.00 -7.22
CA MET A 13 38.72 4.86 -7.65
C MET A 13 37.95 4.25 -6.46
N LEU A 14 38.60 4.13 -5.29
CA LEU A 14 37.96 3.65 -4.07
C LEU A 14 36.85 4.59 -3.59
N LEU A 15 37.06 5.91 -3.64
CA LEU A 15 36.05 6.92 -3.29
C LEU A 15 34.86 6.95 -4.27
N LEU A 16 35.11 6.71 -5.57
CA LEU A 16 34.04 6.62 -6.58
C LEU A 16 33.21 5.33 -6.40
N LEU A 17 33.86 4.21 -6.07
CA LEU A 17 33.19 2.93 -5.79
C LEU A 17 32.33 3.00 -4.52
N THR A 18 32.79 3.67 -3.46
CA THR A 18 31.97 3.89 -2.26
C THR A 18 30.81 4.85 -2.55
N PHE A 19 31.01 5.93 -3.30
CA PHE A 19 29.93 6.84 -3.66
C PHE A 19 28.80 6.17 -4.47
N TRP A 20 29.15 5.27 -5.40
CA TRP A 20 28.17 4.48 -6.15
C TRP A 20 27.40 3.46 -5.29
N SER A 21 28.06 2.83 -4.31
CA SER A 21 27.35 1.91 -3.41
C SER A 21 26.39 2.65 -2.46
N LEU A 22 26.76 3.85 -1.99
CA LEU A 22 25.88 4.70 -1.17
C LEU A 22 24.64 5.16 -1.93
N THR A 23 24.70 5.27 -3.26
CA THR A 23 23.57 5.72 -4.09
C THR A 23 22.49 4.62 -4.27
N SER A 24 22.80 3.36 -3.96
CA SER A 24 21.86 2.25 -4.13
C SER A 24 20.89 2.07 -2.95
N LEU A 25 21.04 2.85 -1.86
CA LEU A 25 20.21 2.72 -0.66
C LEU A 25 18.98 3.65 -0.68
N VAL A 26 18.25 3.69 -1.79
CA VAL A 26 16.92 4.32 -1.82
C VAL A 26 15.90 3.26 -1.39
N ALA A 27 15.38 3.42 -0.17
CA ALA A 27 14.31 2.58 0.35
C ALA A 27 13.07 2.73 -0.56
N ALA A 28 12.69 1.64 -1.25
CA ALA A 28 11.43 1.55 -1.96
C ALA A 28 10.30 1.30 -0.95
N SER A 29 9.99 2.30 -0.12
CA SER A 29 8.71 2.33 0.57
C SER A 29 7.64 2.57 -0.48
N THR A 30 6.77 1.59 -0.73
CA THR A 30 5.56 1.87 -1.51
C THR A 30 4.76 2.92 -0.74
N PRO A 31 4.49 4.10 -1.31
CA PRO A 31 3.80 5.16 -0.59
C PRO A 31 2.39 4.68 -0.21
N THR A 32 2.01 4.88 1.05
CA THR A 32 0.63 4.64 1.47
C THR A 32 -0.25 5.72 0.83
N SER A 33 -1.34 5.28 0.20
CA SER A 33 -2.30 6.20 -0.41
C SER A 33 -3.48 6.40 0.53
N PHE A 34 -3.94 7.65 0.64
CA PHE A 34 -5.04 8.06 1.48
C PHE A 34 -6.12 8.75 0.64
N CYS A 35 -7.38 8.40 0.88
CA CYS A 35 -8.54 9.08 0.31
C CYS A 35 -9.10 10.05 1.36
N LYS A 36 -9.14 11.35 1.03
CA LYS A 36 -9.85 12.36 1.80
C LYS A 36 -11.25 12.51 1.23
N CYS A 37 -12.25 12.15 2.03
CA CYS A 37 -13.66 12.44 1.77
C CYS A 37 -14.03 13.73 2.51
N THR A 38 -14.57 14.73 1.83
CA THR A 38 -15.06 15.97 2.43
C THR A 38 -16.56 16.10 2.18
N CYS A 39 -17.35 16.18 3.24
CA CYS A 39 -18.82 16.26 3.22
C CYS A 39 -19.26 17.44 4.09
N PHE A 40 -20.09 18.34 3.57
CA PHE A 40 -20.58 19.53 4.28
C PHE A 40 -19.46 20.31 5.01
N SER A 41 -18.30 20.48 4.35
CA SER A 41 -17.09 21.13 4.88
C SER A 41 -16.31 20.37 5.97
N ASN A 42 -16.71 19.15 6.34
CA ASN A 42 -15.97 18.30 7.26
C ASN A 42 -15.24 17.18 6.50
N SER A 43 -14.01 16.82 6.89
CA SER A 43 -13.21 15.85 6.14
C SER A 43 -12.78 14.64 6.97
N THR A 44 -12.82 13.45 6.36
CA THR A 44 -12.34 12.19 6.91
C THR A 44 -11.33 11.56 5.96
N ILE A 45 -10.26 10.96 6.50
CA ILE A 45 -9.15 10.38 5.74
C ILE A 45 -9.17 8.87 5.90
N ILE A 46 -9.22 8.14 4.78
CA ILE A 46 -9.30 6.68 4.72
C ILE A 46 -8.02 6.13 4.08
N PRO A 47 -7.31 5.17 4.70
CA PRO A 47 -6.18 4.50 4.06
C PRO A 47 -6.68 3.55 2.97
N LEU A 48 -6.07 3.62 1.78
CA LEU A 48 -6.45 2.78 0.64
C LEU A 48 -5.54 1.54 0.53
N ASN A 49 -4.25 1.70 0.82
CA ASN A 49 -3.36 0.54 0.89
C ASN A 49 -3.48 -0.12 2.27
N PRO A 50 -3.85 -1.42 2.37
CA PRO A 50 -3.47 -2.19 3.52
C PRO A 50 -1.94 -2.34 3.44
N ALA A 51 -1.20 -1.54 4.19
CA ALA A 51 0.05 -2.07 4.73
C ALA A 51 -0.36 -3.37 5.41
N LYS A 52 0.27 -4.49 5.03
CA LYS A 52 0.07 -5.79 5.69
C LYS A 52 -0.02 -5.51 7.19
N SER A 53 -1.20 -5.72 7.72
CA SER A 53 -1.60 -5.23 9.04
C SER A 53 -0.77 -5.93 10.10
N GLU A 54 0.32 -5.29 10.53
CA GLU A 54 0.96 -5.64 11.80
C GLU A 54 0.13 -5.04 12.93
N THR A 55 -0.83 -5.82 13.42
CA THR A 55 -1.15 -6.06 14.85
C THR A 55 -2.58 -6.60 14.97
N SER A 56 -2.72 -7.92 14.95
CA SER A 56 -3.52 -8.63 15.97
C SER A 56 -3.02 -10.07 16.04
N SER A 57 -2.57 -10.44 17.22
CA SER A 57 -2.16 -11.75 17.69
C SER A 57 -3.13 -12.89 17.33
N GLY A 58 -3.06 -13.42 16.10
CA GLY A 58 -3.90 -14.56 15.68
C GLY A 58 -3.49 -15.27 14.38
N ILE A 59 -2.34 -14.95 13.80
CA ILE A 59 -1.92 -15.43 12.46
C ILE A 59 -1.03 -16.69 12.50
N ASP A 60 -0.64 -17.18 13.68
CA ASP A 60 0.22 -18.37 13.81
C ASP A 60 -0.48 -19.66 13.33
N HIS A 61 -1.82 -19.70 13.34
CA HIS A 61 -2.59 -20.87 12.93
C HIS A 61 -2.87 -20.98 11.41
N VAL A 62 -2.72 -19.89 10.63
CA VAL A 62 -3.09 -19.90 9.20
C VAL A 62 -1.92 -20.30 8.30
N LEU A 63 -0.68 -20.01 8.71
CA LEU A 63 0.51 -20.39 7.94
C LEU A 63 0.74 -21.91 7.88
N ARG A 64 0.18 -22.69 8.82
CA ARG A 64 0.26 -24.16 8.77
C ARG A 64 -0.66 -24.81 7.72
N PHE A 65 -1.61 -24.08 7.14
CA PHE A 65 -2.52 -24.62 6.13
C PHE A 65 -2.06 -24.36 4.68
N TYR A 66 -1.15 -23.39 4.45
CA TYR A 66 -0.73 -23.01 3.10
C TYR A 66 0.38 -23.89 2.49
N GLU A 67 0.96 -24.82 3.25
CA GLU A 67 2.06 -25.67 2.75
C GLU A 67 1.57 -26.98 2.08
N ARG A 68 0.26 -27.25 2.05
CA ARG A 68 -0.27 -28.53 1.52
C ARG A 68 -1.07 -28.45 0.21
N ASP A 69 -1.60 -27.31 -0.19
CA ASP A 69 -2.62 -27.27 -1.25
C ASP A 69 -2.12 -26.89 -2.65
N SER A 70 -0.92 -27.39 -3.02
CA SER A 70 -0.42 -27.35 -4.40
C SER A 70 -0.71 -28.66 -5.15
N LEU A 71 -1.93 -29.21 -5.03
CA LEU A 71 -2.39 -30.23 -5.98
C LEU A 71 -3.91 -30.35 -6.05
N SER A 72 -4.42 -30.09 -7.26
CA SER A 72 -5.64 -30.67 -7.84
C SER A 72 -6.94 -29.85 -7.79
N SER A 73 -7.19 -29.24 -8.96
CA SER A 73 -8.49 -29.00 -9.60
C SER A 73 -9.61 -29.97 -9.21
N LYS A 74 -10.77 -29.45 -8.76
CA LYS A 74 -12.12 -29.78 -9.26
C LYS A 74 -13.21 -28.92 -8.59
N VAL A 75 -14.14 -28.47 -9.43
CA VAL A 75 -15.31 -27.63 -9.19
C VAL A 75 -16.39 -28.37 -8.37
N GLU A 76 -17.05 -27.71 -7.41
CA GLU A 76 -18.52 -27.57 -7.30
C GLU A 76 -18.98 -27.00 -5.93
N HIS A 77 -20.06 -26.22 -5.99
CA HIS A 77 -21.00 -25.86 -4.90
C HIS A 77 -20.57 -24.80 -3.85
N THR A 78 -21.00 -23.55 -4.04
CA THR A 78 -22.13 -22.93 -3.30
C THR A 78 -22.17 -21.43 -3.64
N ASP A 79 -23.10 -21.06 -4.50
CA ASP A 79 -23.44 -19.70 -4.90
C ASP A 79 -24.09 -18.93 -3.74
N GLU A 80 -23.30 -18.55 -2.72
CA GLU A 80 -23.71 -17.53 -1.74
C GLU A 80 -22.54 -16.93 -0.92
N TYR A 81 -21.34 -17.51 -0.96
CA TYR A 81 -20.21 -17.06 -0.13
C TYR A 81 -19.21 -16.13 -0.85
N THR A 82 -19.38 -15.86 -2.14
CA THR A 82 -18.45 -15.02 -2.92
C THR A 82 -18.74 -13.52 -2.82
N LYS A 83 -19.71 -13.09 -2.02
CA LYS A 83 -20.01 -11.66 -1.82
C LYS A 83 -19.12 -10.98 -0.78
N ARG A 84 -18.42 -11.75 0.07
CA ARG A 84 -17.49 -11.21 1.09
C ARG A 84 -16.04 -11.18 0.65
N ALA A 85 -15.67 -11.91 -0.40
CA ALA A 85 -14.30 -11.96 -0.94
C ALA A 85 -13.95 -10.78 -1.87
N GLN A 86 -14.92 -9.93 -2.25
CA GLN A 86 -14.67 -8.71 -3.04
C GLN A 86 -14.08 -7.56 -2.21
N LYS A 87 -14.05 -7.67 -0.87
CA LYS A 87 -13.51 -6.65 0.04
C LYS A 87 -11.99 -6.81 0.30
N TYR A 88 -11.28 -7.46 -0.61
CA TYR A 88 -9.82 -7.67 -0.48
C TYR A 88 -9.06 -7.38 -1.77
N ARG A 89 -9.64 -6.61 -2.70
CA ARG A 89 -8.82 -5.94 -3.70
C ARG A 89 -8.03 -4.84 -2.99
N SER A 90 -6.72 -4.75 -3.25
CA SER A 90 -5.91 -3.62 -2.81
C SER A 90 -6.50 -2.32 -3.37
N LEU A 91 -7.13 -1.52 -2.51
CA LEU A 91 -7.70 -0.23 -2.88
C LEU A 91 -6.56 0.74 -3.21
N ASN A 92 -6.79 1.60 -4.19
CA ASN A 92 -5.83 2.62 -4.60
C ASN A 92 -6.56 3.94 -4.93
N CYS A 93 -5.83 4.99 -5.29
CA CYS A 93 -6.41 6.31 -5.57
C CYS A 93 -7.53 6.30 -6.62
N ASN A 94 -7.53 5.36 -7.57
CA ASN A 94 -8.59 5.28 -8.57
C ASN A 94 -9.93 4.84 -7.97
N ASP A 95 -9.90 4.18 -6.81
CA ASP A 95 -11.09 3.79 -6.06
C ASP A 95 -11.63 4.94 -5.19
N CYS A 96 -10.84 6.02 -4.99
CA CYS A 96 -11.24 7.19 -4.22
C CYS A 96 -12.17 8.10 -5.04
N ASN A 97 -13.47 7.85 -4.94
CA ASN A 97 -14.51 8.63 -5.62
C ASN A 97 -15.70 8.93 -4.68
N ARG A 98 -16.67 9.72 -5.15
CA ARG A 98 -17.82 10.15 -4.35
C ARG A 98 -18.65 8.97 -3.84
N LYS A 99 -18.88 7.96 -4.68
CA LYS A 99 -19.59 6.73 -4.31
C LYS A 99 -18.86 5.98 -3.20
N PHE A 100 -17.55 5.82 -3.32
CA PHE A 100 -16.72 5.19 -2.29
C PHE A 100 -16.87 5.87 -0.91
N CYS A 101 -16.91 7.19 -0.87
CA CYS A 101 -17.10 7.93 0.39
C CYS A 101 -18.50 7.75 1.00
N LEU A 102 -19.54 7.62 0.16
CA LEU A 102 -20.92 7.38 0.61
C LEU A 102 -21.10 5.95 1.11
N ASP A 103 -20.51 4.97 0.42
CA ASP A 103 -20.56 3.55 0.78
C ASP A 103 -19.79 3.24 2.08
N TYR A 104 -18.89 4.13 2.50
CA TYR A 104 -18.13 4.00 3.75
C TYR A 104 -18.92 4.45 4.99
N GLU A 105 -20.16 4.94 4.80
CA GLU A 105 -21.11 5.31 5.87
C GLU A 105 -20.50 6.24 6.95
N LEU A 106 -19.66 7.18 6.52
CA LEU A 106 -18.99 8.12 7.42
C LEU A 106 -20.01 9.01 8.14
N PRO A 107 -19.86 9.25 9.46
CA PRO A 107 -20.78 10.11 10.20
C PRO A 107 -20.83 11.55 9.67
N THR A 108 -19.73 12.04 9.09
CA THR A 108 -19.62 13.35 8.42
C THR A 108 -20.40 13.44 7.12
N CYS A 109 -20.68 12.31 6.47
CA CYS A 109 -21.39 12.22 5.18
C CYS A 109 -22.82 11.72 5.35
N LYS A 110 -23.35 11.65 6.58
CA LYS A 110 -24.73 11.21 6.82
C LYS A 110 -25.72 12.16 6.16
N GLY A 111 -26.49 11.65 5.19
CA GLY A 111 -27.44 12.45 4.42
C GLY A 111 -26.81 13.30 3.31
N ALA A 112 -25.50 13.15 3.04
CA ALA A 112 -24.85 13.77 1.90
C ALA A 112 -25.29 13.11 0.60
N LYS A 113 -25.54 13.92 -0.43
CA LYS A 113 -25.67 13.44 -1.81
C LYS A 113 -24.30 13.50 -2.49
N GLU A 114 -24.18 12.92 -3.68
CA GLU A 114 -22.91 12.96 -4.41
C GLU A 114 -22.38 14.38 -4.64
N ASP A 115 -23.26 15.38 -4.78
CA ASP A 115 -22.88 16.77 -5.01
C ASP A 115 -22.30 17.46 -3.76
N ASP A 116 -22.60 16.91 -2.58
CA ASP A 116 -22.11 17.40 -1.29
C ASP A 116 -20.74 16.79 -0.92
N VAL A 117 -20.26 15.83 -1.72
CA VAL A 117 -19.04 15.06 -1.46
C VAL A 117 -17.92 15.48 -2.40
N TYR A 118 -16.79 15.87 -1.81
CA TYR A 118 -15.55 16.12 -2.52
C TYR A 118 -14.50 15.09 -2.11
N THR A 119 -13.81 14.51 -3.10
CA THR A 119 -12.77 13.52 -2.88
C THR A 119 -11.41 14.05 -3.27
N THR A 120 -10.38 13.70 -2.51
CA THR A 120 -8.99 14.03 -2.84
C THR A 120 -8.09 12.88 -2.43
N CYS A 121 -7.36 12.28 -3.37
CA CYS A 121 -6.37 11.27 -3.04
C CYS A 121 -4.98 11.90 -2.88
N PHE A 122 -4.21 11.45 -1.89
CA PHE A 122 -2.81 11.86 -1.71
C PHE A 122 -1.96 10.69 -1.21
N ARG A 123 -0.66 10.79 -1.50
CA ARG A 123 0.37 9.84 -1.06
C ARG A 123 1.27 10.56 -0.07
N LYS A 124 1.63 9.91 1.04
CA LYS A 124 2.53 10.45 2.06
C LYS A 124 3.81 9.64 2.14
#